data_AF-A0A947NYK4-F1
#
_entry.id   AF-A0A947NYK4-F1
#
_cell.length_a   1.000
_cell.length_b   1.000
_cell.length_c   1.000
_cell.angle_alpha   90.00
_cell.angle_beta   90.00
_cell.angle_gamma   90.00
#
_symmetry.space_group_name_H-M   'P 1'
#
loop_
_entity.id
_entity.type
_entity.pdbx_description
1 polymer ?
#
loop_
_entity_poly.entity_id
_entity_poly.type
_entity_poly.pdbx_seq_one_letter_code
_entity_poly.pdbx_strand_id
1 'polypeptide(L)'
;MIITELFQNPAYFLILALSVIYGITIHEFAHVYSAYLQGDNTGQANGRLTLNPIKHLDLFGTLAILFIGFGWGKPAPYNPYNLRYHKWGPALVSIAGPISNFASVLLFAVVLKLILVFSSLPLDNLLIVFLTILIYINLLLGIFNLIPIPPLDGSKILFTLIPIKN
;
A
#
# COMPACT_ATOMS: atom_id res chain seq x y z
N MET A 1 -20.65 -6.63 -4.13
CA MET A 1 -19.78 -6.25 -2.98
C MET A 1 -18.62 -7.22 -2.98
N ILE A 2 -17.42 -6.88 -2.51
CA ILE A 2 -16.32 -7.86 -2.53
C ILE A 2 -16.69 -9.15 -1.76
N ILE A 3 -17.46 -9.03 -0.68
CA ILE A 3 -17.94 -10.19 0.08
C ILE A 3 -18.83 -11.16 -0.71
N THR A 4 -19.47 -10.75 -1.81
CA THR A 4 -20.29 -11.69 -2.62
C THR A 4 -19.41 -12.66 -3.40
N GLU A 5 -18.19 -12.25 -3.77
CA GLU A 5 -17.21 -13.12 -4.43
C GLU A 5 -16.82 -14.30 -3.55
N LEU A 6 -16.86 -14.16 -2.22
CA LEU A 6 -16.57 -15.28 -1.31
C LEU A 6 -17.48 -16.49 -1.57
N PHE A 7 -18.73 -16.24 -1.99
CA PHE A 7 -19.73 -17.30 -2.24
C PHE A 7 -19.83 -17.69 -3.70
N GLN A 8 -19.55 -16.76 -4.64
CA GLN A 8 -19.64 -17.01 -6.07
C GLN A 8 -18.34 -17.55 -6.67
N ASN A 9 -17.21 -17.01 -6.26
CA ASN A 9 -15.88 -17.41 -6.69
C ASN A 9 -14.86 -17.29 -5.54
N PRO A 10 -14.85 -18.28 -4.62
CA PRO A 10 -14.02 -18.23 -3.41
C PRO A 10 -12.52 -18.07 -3.71
N ALA A 11 -12.03 -18.67 -4.81
CA ALA A 11 -10.63 -18.56 -5.21
C ALA A 11 -10.27 -17.12 -5.61
N TYR A 12 -11.12 -16.48 -6.42
CA TYR A 12 -10.93 -15.08 -6.81
C TYR A 12 -10.99 -14.15 -5.59
N PHE A 13 -11.95 -14.38 -4.67
CA PHE A 13 -12.04 -13.62 -3.42
C PHE A 13 -10.75 -13.69 -2.60
N LEU A 14 -10.20 -14.90 -2.40
CA LEU A 14 -8.96 -15.09 -1.66
C LEU A 14 -7.77 -14.40 -2.33
N ILE A 15 -7.67 -14.50 -3.66
CA ILE A 15 -6.63 -13.81 -4.44
C ILE A 15 -6.73 -12.30 -4.26
N LEU A 16 -7.92 -11.73 -4.39
CA LEU A 16 -8.17 -10.30 -4.21
C LEU A 16 -7.83 -9.86 -2.78
N ALA A 17 -8.32 -10.59 -1.77
CA ALA A 17 -8.06 -10.30 -0.36
C ALA A 17 -6.56 -10.32 -0.04
N LEU A 18 -5.83 -11.35 -0.48
CA LEU A 18 -4.39 -11.45 -0.27
C LEU A 18 -3.63 -10.31 -0.98
N SER A 19 -4.08 -9.93 -2.17
CA SER A 19 -3.47 -8.83 -2.94
C SER A 19 -3.62 -7.48 -2.26
N VAL A 20 -4.81 -7.21 -1.70
CA VAL A 20 -5.10 -6.00 -0.93
C VAL A 20 -4.32 -6.00 0.39
N ILE A 21 -4.32 -7.12 1.12
CA ILE A 21 -3.58 -7.25 2.38
C ILE A 21 -2.09 -6.99 2.16
N TYR A 22 -1.51 -7.60 1.13
CA TYR A 22 -0.12 -7.36 0.75
C TYR A 22 0.11 -5.88 0.42
N GLY A 23 -0.70 -5.30 -0.46
CA GLY A 23 -0.52 -3.93 -0.94
C GLY A 23 -0.56 -2.89 0.19
N ILE A 24 -1.53 -3.01 1.10
CA ILE A 24 -1.64 -2.13 2.28
C ILE A 24 -0.47 -2.35 3.24
N THR A 25 -0.09 -3.61 3.49
CA THR A 25 1.00 -3.93 4.43
C THR A 25 2.32 -3.32 3.98
N ILE A 26 2.69 -3.51 2.71
CA ILE A 26 3.93 -2.96 2.16
C ILE A 26 3.89 -1.42 2.15
N HIS A 27 2.75 -0.84 1.78
CA HIS A 27 2.55 0.61 1.74
C HIS A 27 2.73 1.26 3.12
N GLU A 28 1.99 0.78 4.13
CA GLU A 28 2.06 1.34 5.48
C GLU A 28 3.41 1.05 6.16
N PHE A 29 4.00 -0.12 5.90
CA PHE A 29 5.36 -0.41 6.34
C PHE A 29 6.37 0.58 5.73
N ALA A 30 6.25 0.92 4.45
CA ALA A 30 7.17 1.84 3.79
C ALA A 30 7.12 3.25 4.38
N HIS A 31 5.95 3.75 4.79
CA HIS A 31 5.86 5.01 5.55
C HIS A 31 6.62 4.93 6.86
N VAL A 32 6.37 3.90 7.66
CA VAL A 32 7.01 3.70 8.97
C VAL A 32 8.52 3.56 8.82
N TYR A 33 8.96 2.81 7.81
CA TYR A 33 10.37 2.62 7.53
C TYR A 33 11.04 3.91 7.06
N SER A 34 10.38 4.70 6.21
CA SER A 34 10.87 6.02 5.79
C SER A 34 11.02 6.97 6.98
N ALA A 35 10.05 7.01 7.90
CA ALA A 35 10.14 7.81 9.12
C ALA A 35 11.29 7.34 10.03
N TYR A 36 11.46 6.02 10.19
CA TYR A 36 12.56 5.42 10.95
C TYR A 36 13.93 5.78 10.38
N LEU A 37 14.10 5.70 9.05
CA LEU A 37 15.35 6.12 8.38
C LEU A 37 15.65 7.61 8.54
N GLN A 38 14.63 8.43 8.80
CA GLN A 38 14.78 9.85 9.12
C GLN A 38 15.03 10.13 10.61
N GLY A 39 15.08 9.10 11.46
CA GLY A 39 15.36 9.21 12.89
C GLY A 39 14.11 9.18 13.79
N ASP A 40 12.91 9.01 13.24
CA ASP A 40 11.69 8.90 14.05
C ASP A 40 11.39 7.45 14.44
N ASN A 41 11.61 7.13 15.72
CA ASN A 41 11.35 5.79 16.27
C ASN A 41 9.90 5.57 16.71
N THR A 42 8.99 6.53 16.50
CA THR A 42 7.59 6.45 16.93
C THR A 42 6.90 5.19 16.37
N GLY A 43 7.07 4.91 15.07
CA GLY A 43 6.50 3.71 14.46
C GLY A 43 7.10 2.40 15.01
N GLN A 44 8.40 2.38 15.29
CA GLN A 44 9.05 1.23 15.90
C GLN A 44 8.54 0.98 17.33
N ALA A 45 8.45 2.03 18.16
CA ALA A 45 7.93 1.95 19.53
C ALA A 45 6.47 1.47 19.58
N ASN A 46 5.67 1.78 18.55
CA ASN A 46 4.30 1.27 18.39
C ASN A 46 4.23 -0.15 17.77
N GLY A 47 5.37 -0.81 17.56
CA GLY A 47 5.43 -2.14 16.95
C GLY A 47 4.98 -2.18 15.48
N ARG A 48 5.10 -1.05 14.76
CA ARG A 48 4.69 -0.91 13.35
C ARG A 48 5.84 -1.14 12.37
N LEU A 49 7.08 -1.20 12.83
CA LEU A 49 8.23 -1.56 12.00
C LEU A 49 8.31 -3.09 11.82
N THR A 50 7.36 -3.66 11.09
CA THR A 50 7.22 -5.10 10.85
C THR A 50 6.42 -5.35 9.57
N LEU A 51 6.57 -6.51 8.94
CA LEU A 51 5.76 -6.93 7.80
C LEU A 51 4.53 -7.77 8.21
N ASN A 52 4.19 -7.79 9.50
CA ASN A 52 2.97 -8.45 9.97
C ASN A 52 1.73 -7.64 9.53
N PRO A 53 0.86 -8.19 8.65
CA PRO A 53 -0.28 -7.46 8.09
C PRO A 53 -1.28 -6.97 9.14
N ILE A 54 -1.46 -7.71 10.24
CA ILE A 54 -2.41 -7.36 11.32
C ILE A 54 -2.05 -6.01 11.95
N LYS A 55 -0.77 -5.62 11.91
CA LYS A 55 -0.33 -4.34 12.46
C LYS A 55 -0.69 -3.16 11.55
N HIS A 56 -0.94 -3.40 10.26
CA HIS A 56 -1.16 -2.38 9.24
C HIS A 56 -2.59 -2.29 8.74
N LEU A 57 -3.42 -3.30 8.98
CA LEU A 57 -4.84 -3.26 8.62
C LEU A 57 -5.65 -2.56 9.71
N ASP A 58 -6.59 -1.72 9.27
CA ASP A 58 -7.63 -1.16 10.14
C ASP A 58 -8.89 -2.03 10.05
N LEU A 59 -9.56 -2.29 11.19
CA LEU A 59 -10.75 -3.17 11.19
C LEU A 59 -11.89 -2.56 10.36
N PHE A 60 -12.20 -1.28 10.57
CA PHE A 60 -13.28 -0.61 9.86
C PHE A 60 -12.91 -0.37 8.39
N GLY A 61 -11.66 -0.01 8.12
CA GLY A 61 -11.14 0.08 6.76
C GLY A 61 -11.25 -1.26 6.01
N THR A 62 -10.90 -2.37 6.67
CA THR A 62 -11.01 -3.72 6.08
C THR A 62 -12.47 -4.11 5.82
N LEU A 63 -13.38 -3.82 6.76
CA LEU A 63 -14.82 -4.03 6.55
C LEU A 63 -15.34 -3.17 5.40
N ALA A 64 -14.92 -1.91 5.31
CA ALA A 64 -15.31 -1.03 4.21
C ALA A 64 -14.87 -1.61 2.84
N ILE A 65 -13.67 -2.19 2.74
CA ILE A 65 -13.24 -2.88 1.52
C ILE A 65 -14.21 -4.03 1.17
N LEU A 66 -14.55 -4.89 2.13
CA LEU A 66 -15.40 -6.05 1.90
C LEU A 66 -16.83 -5.69 1.46
N PHE A 67 -17.41 -4.66 2.09
CA PHE A 67 -18.83 -4.33 1.91
C PHE A 67 -19.07 -3.19 0.91
N ILE A 68 -18.15 -2.22 0.82
CA ILE A 68 -18.29 -1.00 0.02
C ILE A 68 -17.36 -1.04 -1.21
N GLY A 69 -16.28 -1.83 -1.18
CA GLY A 69 -15.27 -1.89 -2.24
C GLY A 69 -14.19 -0.81 -2.13
N PHE A 70 -14.23 -0.02 -1.04
CA PHE A 70 -13.25 1.01 -0.72
C PHE A 70 -12.94 0.99 0.77
N GLY A 71 -11.68 1.22 1.16
CA GLY A 71 -11.30 1.37 2.56
C GLY A 71 -9.84 1.79 2.71
N TRP A 72 -9.34 1.72 3.94
CA TRP A 72 -8.03 2.27 4.31
C TRP A 72 -7.24 1.32 5.21
N GLY A 73 -5.91 1.48 5.20
CA GLY A 73 -5.01 0.88 6.17
C GLY A 73 -5.01 1.64 7.49
N LYS A 74 -4.41 1.05 8.52
CA LYS A 74 -4.19 1.72 9.80
C LYS A 74 -3.06 2.73 9.63
N PRO A 75 -3.29 4.04 9.76
CA PRO A 75 -2.31 5.06 9.41
C PRO A 75 -0.96 4.86 10.09
N ALA A 76 0.13 5.01 9.34
CA ALA A 76 1.50 4.98 9.86
C ALA A 76 1.75 6.07 10.91
N PRO A 77 2.06 5.71 12.18
CA PRO A 77 2.35 6.70 13.20
C PRO A 77 3.79 7.22 13.05
N TYR A 78 3.95 8.54 13.01
CA TYR A 78 5.26 9.19 13.06
C TYR A 78 5.15 10.57 13.72
N ASN A 79 6.25 11.05 14.28
CA ASN A 79 6.37 12.41 14.80
C ASN A 79 7.14 13.30 13.82
N PRO A 80 6.50 14.29 13.17
CA PRO A 80 7.17 15.20 12.22
C PRO A 80 8.39 15.93 12.79
N TYR A 81 8.38 16.24 14.10
CA TYR A 81 9.47 16.96 14.76
C TYR A 81 10.75 16.13 14.93
N ASN A 82 10.63 14.80 14.85
CA ASN A 82 11.77 13.89 14.91
C ASN A 82 12.42 13.65 13.53
N LEU A 83 11.77 14.10 12.45
CA LEU A 83 12.24 13.82 11.09
C LEU A 83 13.43 14.72 10.70
N ARG A 84 14.53 14.10 10.28
CA ARG A 84 15.76 14.77 9.82
C ARG A 84 15.52 15.92 8.85
N TYR A 85 14.60 15.74 7.90
CA TYR A 85 14.38 16.69 6.80
C TYR A 85 13.30 17.76 7.07
N HIS A 86 12.84 17.89 8.33
CA HIS A 86 11.92 18.94 8.78
C HIS A 86 10.73 19.13 7.82
N LYS A 87 10.65 20.27 7.12
CA LYS A 87 9.60 20.59 6.13
C LYS A 87 9.41 19.47 5.10
N TRP A 88 10.49 18.87 4.61
CA TRP A 88 10.45 17.83 3.58
C TRP A 88 10.27 16.43 4.15
N GLY A 89 10.44 16.25 5.47
CA GLY A 89 10.35 14.94 6.09
C GLY A 89 8.98 14.27 5.89
N PRO A 90 7.87 14.94 6.22
CA PRO A 90 6.53 14.42 5.99
C PRO A 90 6.25 14.07 4.51
N ALA A 91 6.75 14.88 3.56
CA ALA A 91 6.62 14.58 2.13
C ALA A 91 7.35 13.27 1.76
N LEU A 92 8.59 13.09 2.24
CA LEU A 92 9.36 11.86 2.02
C LEU A 92 8.73 10.63 2.68
N VAL A 93 8.13 10.80 3.87
CA VAL A 93 7.35 9.72 4.50
C VAL A 93 6.14 9.39 3.61
N SER A 94 5.38 10.40 3.19
CA SER A 94 4.16 10.22 2.41
C SER A 94 4.40 9.58 1.04
N ILE A 95 5.48 9.91 0.33
CA ILE A 95 5.75 9.32 -0.98
C ILE A 95 6.28 7.89 -0.90
N ALA A 96 6.80 7.47 0.26
CA ALA A 96 7.36 6.12 0.45
C ALA A 96 6.31 5.02 0.25
N GLY A 97 5.07 5.23 0.69
CA GLY A 97 3.95 4.30 0.49
C GLY A 97 3.71 4.04 -1.00
N PRO A 98 3.33 5.07 -1.81
CA PRO A 98 3.15 4.92 -3.25
C PRO A 98 4.37 4.32 -3.97
N ILE A 99 5.59 4.76 -3.65
CA ILE A 99 6.82 4.21 -4.25
C ILE A 99 6.92 2.70 -4.00
N SER A 100 6.59 2.23 -2.79
CA SER A 100 6.64 0.81 -2.48
C SER A 100 5.62 -0.02 -3.27
N ASN A 101 4.45 0.54 -3.57
CA ASN A 101 3.49 -0.13 -4.44
C ASN A 101 3.98 -0.18 -5.89
N PHE A 102 4.53 0.91 -6.43
CA PHE A 102 5.11 0.90 -7.79
C PHE A 102 6.32 -0.05 -7.89
N ALA A 103 7.15 -0.13 -6.84
CA ALA A 103 8.22 -1.11 -6.76
C ALA A 103 7.67 -2.55 -6.79
N SER A 104 6.58 -2.81 -6.07
CA SER A 104 5.89 -4.11 -6.11
C SER A 104 5.33 -4.41 -7.50
N VAL A 105 4.71 -3.43 -8.16
CA VAL A 105 4.23 -3.55 -9.55
C VAL A 105 5.36 -3.96 -10.48
N LEU A 106 6.50 -3.26 -10.43
CA LEU A 106 7.64 -3.57 -11.28
C LEU A 106 8.18 -4.98 -11.00
N LEU A 107 8.37 -5.33 -9.72
CA LEU A 107 8.85 -6.64 -9.31
C LEU A 107 7.94 -7.76 -9.84
N PHE A 108 6.65 -7.70 -9.56
CA PHE A 108 5.72 -8.77 -9.95
C PHE A 108 5.41 -8.77 -11.45
N ALA A 109 5.47 -7.63 -12.14
CA ALA A 109 5.37 -7.59 -13.59
C ALA A 109 6.55 -8.31 -14.27
N VAL A 110 7.77 -8.13 -13.75
CA VAL A 110 8.95 -8.87 -14.22
C VAL A 110 8.77 -10.36 -13.95
N VAL A 111 8.37 -10.75 -12.73
CA VAL A 111 8.12 -12.16 -12.38
C VAL A 111 7.07 -12.79 -13.29
N LEU A 112 5.93 -12.11 -13.50
CA LEU A 112 4.87 -12.57 -14.38
C LEU A 112 5.37 -12.71 -15.82
N LYS A 113 6.13 -11.74 -16.33
CA LYS A 113 6.70 -11.79 -17.68
C LYS A 113 7.65 -12.99 -17.85
N LEU A 114 8.50 -13.28 -16.86
CA LEU A 114 9.39 -14.44 -16.89
C LEU A 114 8.60 -15.74 -16.91
N ILE A 115 7.56 -15.87 -16.08
CA ILE A 115 6.68 -17.06 -16.07
C ILE A 115 6.03 -17.25 -17.45
N LEU A 116 5.48 -16.20 -18.05
CA LEU A 116 4.83 -16.28 -19.36
C LEU A 116 5.79 -16.63 -20.51
N VAL A 117 7.08 -16.31 -20.37
CA VAL A 117 8.10 -16.62 -21.39
C VAL A 117 8.67 -18.03 -21.23
N PHE A 118 8.90 -18.47 -19.99
CA PHE A 118 9.62 -19.72 -19.70
C PHE A 118 8.73 -20.88 -19.30
N SER A 119 7.42 -20.66 -19.14
CA SER A 119 6.45 -21.71 -18.82
C SER A 119 5.30 -21.73 -19.82
N SER A 120 4.65 -22.89 -19.96
CA SER A 120 3.47 -23.08 -20.80
C SER A 120 2.17 -23.08 -19.98
N LEU A 121 2.13 -22.31 -18.89
CA LEU A 121 0.95 -22.22 -18.04
C LEU A 121 -0.18 -21.50 -18.79
N PRO A 122 -1.43 -22.00 -18.71
CA PRO A 122 -2.57 -21.33 -19.33
C PRO A 122 -2.90 -20.03 -18.57
N LEU A 123 -3.51 -19.06 -19.25
CA LEU A 123 -3.75 -17.71 -18.68
C LEU A 123 -4.72 -17.72 -17.49
N ASP A 124 -5.57 -18.73 -17.38
CA ASP A 124 -6.50 -18.96 -16.27
C ASP A 124 -5.83 -19.66 -15.07
N ASN A 125 -4.53 -19.99 -15.15
CA ASN A 125 -3.79 -20.55 -14.04
C ASN A 125 -3.83 -19.61 -12.82
N LEU A 126 -4.12 -20.17 -11.65
CA LEU A 126 -4.30 -19.40 -10.41
C LEU A 126 -3.10 -18.51 -10.05
N LEU A 127 -1.87 -18.94 -10.35
CA LEU A 127 -0.68 -18.13 -10.10
C LEU A 127 -0.62 -16.90 -11.01
N ILE A 128 -0.96 -17.07 -12.30
CA ILE A 128 -1.01 -15.98 -13.28
C ILE A 128 -2.11 -14.98 -12.90
N VAL A 129 -3.30 -15.49 -12.54
CA VAL A 129 -4.43 -14.67 -12.07
C VAL A 129 -4.06 -13.92 -10.80
N PHE A 130 -3.42 -14.58 -9.84
CA PHE A 130 -2.93 -13.96 -8.60
C PHE A 130 -1.94 -12.83 -8.87
N LEU A 131 -0.88 -13.07 -9.65
CA LEU A 131 0.12 -12.05 -9.97
C LEU A 131 -0.50 -10.86 -10.71
N THR A 132 -1.42 -11.13 -11.64
CA THR A 132 -2.11 -10.07 -12.41
C THR A 132 -2.95 -9.18 -11.48
N ILE A 133 -3.72 -9.77 -10.57
CA ILE A 133 -4.53 -9.02 -9.60
C ILE A 133 -3.64 -8.29 -8.59
N LEU A 134 -2.56 -8.93 -8.12
CA LEU A 134 -1.59 -8.31 -7.21
C LEU A 134 -0.96 -7.05 -7.82
N ILE A 135 -0.54 -7.11 -9.09
CA ILE A 135 -0.02 -5.97 -9.84
C ILE A 135 -1.08 -4.88 -9.95
N TYR A 136 -2.29 -5.25 -10.39
CA TYR A 136 -3.38 -4.30 -10.56
C TYR A 136 -3.73 -3.56 -9.25
N ILE A 137 -3.84 -4.29 -8.14
CA ILE A 137 -4.16 -3.71 -6.83
C ILE A 137 -3.04 -2.79 -6.33
N ASN A 138 -1.78 -3.18 -6.46
CA ASN A 138 -0.67 -2.29 -6.07
C ASN A 138 -0.62 -1.04 -6.96
N LEU A 139 -0.85 -1.18 -8.27
CA LEU A 139 -0.90 -0.03 -9.18
C LEU A 139 -2.02 0.93 -8.77
N LEU A 140 -3.21 0.40 -8.49
CA LEU A 140 -4.36 1.19 -8.05
C LEU A 140 -4.08 1.91 -6.73
N LEU A 141 -3.55 1.20 -5.72
CA LEU A 141 -3.19 1.79 -4.42
C LEU A 141 -2.13 2.90 -4.56
N GLY A 142 -1.12 2.68 -5.39
CA GLY A 142 -0.07 3.66 -5.65
C GLY A 142 -0.60 4.92 -6.32
N ILE A 143 -1.39 4.77 -7.40
CA ILE A 143 -2.00 5.91 -8.10
C ILE A 143 -2.98 6.65 -7.19
N PHE A 144 -3.86 5.93 -6.51
CA PHE A 144 -4.90 6.52 -5.67
C PHE A 144 -4.29 7.35 -4.54
N ASN A 145 -3.25 6.87 -3.86
CA ASN A 145 -2.61 7.62 -2.79
C ASN A 145 -1.80 8.83 -3.27
N LEU A 146 -1.51 8.96 -4.56
CA LEU A 146 -0.88 10.17 -5.12
C LEU A 146 -1.88 11.29 -5.47
N ILE A 147 -3.19 11.03 -5.40
CA ILE A 147 -4.20 12.06 -5.62
C ILE A 147 -4.05 13.13 -4.50
N PRO A 148 -3.94 14.43 -4.84
CA PRO A 148 -3.63 15.48 -3.87
C PRO A 148 -4.88 15.95 -3.09
N ILE A 149 -5.61 15.00 -2.49
CA ILE A 149 -6.83 15.25 -1.71
C ILE A 149 -6.64 14.64 -0.31
N PRO A 150 -6.77 15.41 0.79
CA PRO A 150 -6.74 14.84 2.14
C PRO A 150 -7.83 13.77 2.31
N PRO A 151 -7.55 12.63 2.96
CA PRO A 151 -6.35 12.29 3.76
C PRO A 151 -5.20 11.60 3.00
N LEU A 152 -5.27 11.52 1.66
CA LEU A 152 -4.31 10.76 0.83
C LEU A 152 -2.90 11.34 0.87
N ASP A 153 -1.89 10.51 0.59
CA ASP A 153 -0.48 10.92 0.69
C ASP A 153 -0.09 12.07 -0.23
N GLY A 154 -0.68 12.14 -1.43
CA GLY A 154 -0.50 13.24 -2.37
C GLY A 154 -0.78 14.61 -1.75
N SER A 155 -1.70 14.69 -0.78
CA SER A 155 -2.00 15.95 -0.09
C SER A 155 -0.85 16.43 0.79
N LYS A 156 -0.10 15.52 1.43
CA LYS A 156 1.07 15.86 2.27
C LYS A 156 2.22 16.41 1.42
N ILE A 157 2.38 15.89 0.20
CA ILE A 157 3.31 16.42 -0.79
C ILE A 157 2.87 17.84 -1.19
N LEU A 158 1.58 18.02 -1.54
CA LEU A 158 1.04 19.32 -1.93
C LEU A 158 1.23 20.37 -0.82
N PHE A 159 0.89 20.06 0.42
CA PHE A 159 1.04 20.98 1.56
C PHE A 159 2.50 21.37 1.82
N THR A 160 3.45 20.49 1.49
CA THR A 160 4.88 20.80 1.58
C THR A 160 5.31 21.81 0.51
N LEU A 161 4.68 21.79 -0.67
CA LEU A 161 4.98 22.70 -1.77
C LEU A 161 4.33 24.08 -1.57
N ILE A 162 3.21 24.17 -0.84
CA ILE A 162 2.57 25.45 -0.54
C ILE A 162 3.46 26.26 0.40
N PRO A 163 3.82 27.51 0.05
CA PRO A 163 4.58 28.38 0.94
C PRO A 163 3.73 28.74 2.16
N ILE A 164 4.31 28.59 3.35
CA ILE A 164 3.70 29.11 4.58
C ILE A 164 3.71 30.63 4.42
N LYS A 165 2.52 31.23 4.34
CA LYS A 165 2.37 32.68 4.30
C LYS A 165 2.85 33.22 5.65
N ASN A 166 3.94 33.98 5.65
CA ASN A 166 4.40 34.73 6.83
C ASN A 166 3.38 35.81 7.21
#